data_AF-A0A3N4IYM1-F1
#
_entry.id   AF-A0A3N4IYM1-F1
#
_cell.length_a   1.000
_cell.length_b   1.000
_cell.length_c   1.000
_cell.angle_alpha   90.00
_cell.angle_beta   90.00
_cell.angle_gamma   90.00
#
_symmetry.space_group_name_H-M   'P 1'
#
loop_
_entity.id
_entity.type
_entity.pdbx_description
1 polymer ?
#
loop_
_entity_poly.entity_id
_entity_poly.type
_entity_poly.pdbx_seq_one_letter_code
_entity_poly.pdbx_strand_id
1 'polypeptide(L)'
;FTFDKENPSKFLTIPNHIAATRFGTTILRRFGLLDSMRDAVRFLALHGDIIAPLSGYRKLMAGSDIKRGGYAMTEWQHRDSFHIAILETFTMRCMEPLEYEMDTQPGGGPGLVDLVITSPGHCVVTEWKTIKIDFLDLGDSLSLDEKAEALSKLGISGVLELKFHKWEKYKKGTIRDWIEKDVTAQFKSYVLSPEIRELAGSREFHAHLVLVVGSRKILVWEMDEKGDWIGQPVLA
;
A
#
# COMPACT_ATOMS: atom_id res chain seq x y z
N PHE A 1 -0.98 -12.87 -1.17
CA PHE A 1 0.38 -13.37 -0.94
C PHE A 1 0.66 -12.89 0.46
N THR A 2 0.77 -13.74 1.47
CA THR A 2 1.34 -13.43 2.80
C THR A 2 2.36 -14.52 3.01
N PHE A 3 3.53 -14.12 3.47
CA PHE A 3 4.55 -15.04 3.92
C PHE A 3 4.24 -15.38 5.38
N ASP A 4 3.95 -16.65 5.66
CA ASP A 4 3.84 -17.19 7.01
C ASP A 4 5.05 -18.12 7.23
N LYS A 5 5.93 -17.72 8.14
CA LYS A 5 7.17 -18.43 8.45
C LYS A 5 6.92 -19.76 9.17
N GLU A 6 5.76 -19.92 9.82
CA GLU A 6 5.41 -21.12 10.58
C GLU A 6 4.62 -22.16 9.77
N ASN A 7 3.94 -21.75 8.68
CA ASN A 7 3.21 -22.69 7.82
C ASN A 7 3.40 -22.47 6.30
N PRO A 8 4.57 -22.84 5.75
CA PRO A 8 4.96 -22.57 4.37
C PRO A 8 4.20 -23.39 3.30
N SER A 9 3.29 -24.30 3.67
CA SER A 9 2.70 -25.30 2.78
C SER A 9 1.51 -24.83 1.93
N LYS A 10 0.96 -23.62 2.19
CA LYS A 10 -0.27 -23.12 1.54
C LYS A 10 -0.05 -22.03 0.49
N PHE A 11 1.19 -21.60 0.26
CA PHE A 11 1.52 -20.51 -0.65
C PHE A 11 2.62 -20.93 -1.63
N LEU A 12 2.68 -20.26 -2.79
CA LEU A 12 3.78 -20.44 -3.74
C LEU A 12 5.09 -20.16 -2.99
N THR A 13 5.82 -21.21 -2.65
CA THR A 13 6.97 -21.12 -1.76
C THR A 13 8.07 -20.39 -2.52
N ILE A 14 8.32 -19.12 -2.20
CA ILE A 14 9.55 -18.44 -2.60
C ILE A 14 10.59 -18.87 -1.56
N PRO A 15 11.48 -19.82 -1.88
CA PRO A 15 12.24 -20.57 -0.87
C PRO A 15 13.29 -19.74 -0.14
N ASN A 16 13.62 -18.55 -0.65
CA ASN A 16 14.59 -17.63 -0.08
C ASN A 16 14.59 -16.27 -0.82
N HIS A 17 15.28 -15.29 -0.25
CA HIS A 17 15.47 -13.96 -0.82
C HIS A 17 16.08 -13.97 -2.24
N ILE A 18 16.92 -14.96 -2.59
CA ILE A 18 17.50 -15.08 -3.94
C ILE A 18 16.40 -15.39 -4.95
N ALA A 19 15.48 -16.31 -4.60
CA ALA A 19 14.33 -16.62 -5.43
C ALA A 19 13.37 -15.43 -5.52
N ALA A 20 13.12 -14.71 -4.43
CA ALA A 20 12.30 -13.49 -4.41
C ALA A 20 12.89 -12.43 -5.35
N THR A 21 14.19 -12.17 -5.23
CA THR A 21 14.93 -11.22 -6.06
C THR A 21 14.87 -11.60 -7.54
N ARG A 22 15.09 -12.89 -7.87
CA ARG A 22 15.01 -13.37 -9.26
C ARG A 22 13.61 -13.22 -9.83
N PHE A 23 12.59 -13.55 -9.05
CA PHE A 23 11.20 -13.43 -9.44
C PHE A 23 10.81 -11.97 -9.68
N GLY A 24 11.05 -11.09 -8.70
CA GLY A 24 10.79 -9.66 -8.81
C GLY A 24 11.57 -9.01 -9.94
N THR A 25 12.87 -9.31 -10.08
CA THR A 25 13.69 -8.84 -11.22
C THR A 25 13.08 -9.23 -12.57
N THR A 26 12.61 -10.47 -12.70
CA THR A 26 12.00 -10.96 -13.94
C THR A 26 10.71 -10.23 -14.25
N ILE A 27 9.86 -10.04 -13.25
CA ILE A 27 8.60 -9.29 -13.38
C ILE A 27 8.89 -7.84 -13.78
N LEU A 28 9.77 -7.16 -13.05
CA LEU A 28 10.08 -5.76 -13.32
C LEU A 28 10.73 -5.57 -14.69
N ARG A 29 11.57 -6.51 -15.15
CA ARG A 29 12.11 -6.49 -16.52
C ARG A 29 11.00 -6.65 -17.56
N ARG A 30 10.07 -7.59 -17.36
CA ARG A 30 8.94 -7.82 -18.28
C ARG A 30 8.12 -6.54 -18.48
N PHE A 31 7.97 -5.72 -17.44
CA PHE A 31 7.22 -4.46 -17.49
C PHE A 31 8.09 -3.22 -17.73
N GLY A 32 9.40 -3.38 -18.01
CA GLY A 32 10.31 -2.25 -18.23
C GLY A 32 10.53 -1.34 -17.02
N LEU A 33 10.29 -1.85 -15.80
CA LEU A 33 10.35 -1.09 -14.55
C LEU A 33 11.66 -1.27 -13.78
N LEU A 34 12.50 -2.26 -14.13
CA LEU A 34 13.64 -2.68 -13.31
C LEU A 34 14.56 -1.53 -12.90
N ASP A 35 15.08 -0.76 -13.87
CA ASP A 35 16.05 0.29 -13.56
C ASP A 35 15.37 1.46 -12.83
N SER A 36 14.16 1.87 -13.26
CA SER A 36 13.40 2.91 -12.57
C SER A 36 13.07 2.56 -11.12
N MET A 37 12.79 1.29 -10.81
CA MET A 37 12.49 0.85 -9.45
C MET A 37 13.74 0.70 -8.60
N ARG A 38 14.88 0.33 -9.21
CA ARG A 38 16.17 0.37 -8.51
C ARG A 38 16.46 1.77 -7.99
N ASP A 39 16.26 2.78 -8.83
CA ASP A 39 16.53 4.17 -8.46
C ASP A 39 15.47 4.72 -7.52
N ALA A 40 14.19 4.38 -7.71
CA ALA A 40 13.11 4.76 -6.80
C ALA A 40 13.31 4.20 -5.38
N VAL A 41 13.68 2.92 -5.25
CA VAL A 41 13.96 2.32 -3.94
C VAL A 41 15.22 2.96 -3.33
N ARG A 42 16.27 3.23 -4.10
CA ARG A 42 17.43 3.98 -3.57
C ARG A 42 17.04 5.37 -3.06
N PHE A 43 16.19 6.07 -3.79
CA PHE A 43 15.71 7.40 -3.40
C PHE A 43 14.88 7.35 -2.12
N LEU A 44 14.00 6.35 -1.98
CA LEU A 44 13.27 6.08 -0.73
C LEU A 44 14.24 5.88 0.46
N ALA A 45 15.35 5.15 0.29
CA ALA A 45 16.31 4.97 1.38
C ALA A 45 16.98 6.29 1.80
N LEU A 46 17.24 7.16 0.83
CA LEU A 46 17.99 8.41 1.03
C LEU A 46 17.11 9.58 1.48
N HIS A 47 15.81 9.54 1.22
CA HIS A 47 14.91 10.68 1.41
C HIS A 47 13.57 10.36 2.08
N GLY A 48 13.25 9.08 2.33
CA GLY A 48 11.96 8.69 2.89
C GLY A 48 10.77 8.76 1.92
N ASP A 49 10.99 9.14 0.65
CA ASP A 49 9.91 9.30 -0.35
C ASP A 49 9.46 7.94 -0.94
N ILE A 50 8.24 7.53 -0.56
CA ILE A 50 7.61 6.27 -0.99
C ILE A 50 6.79 6.39 -2.28
N ILE A 51 6.58 7.60 -2.80
CA ILE A 51 5.69 7.84 -3.95
C ILE A 51 6.20 7.14 -5.21
N ALA A 52 7.49 7.26 -5.53
CA ALA A 52 8.05 6.66 -6.73
C ALA A 52 7.99 5.11 -6.72
N PRO A 53 8.35 4.41 -5.63
CA PRO A 53 8.11 2.98 -5.50
C PRO A 53 6.65 2.58 -5.69
N LEU A 54 5.71 3.29 -5.05
CA LEU A 54 4.27 3.04 -5.19
C LEU A 54 3.79 3.30 -6.63
N SER A 55 4.38 4.28 -7.32
CA SER A 55 4.07 4.59 -8.72
C SER A 55 4.44 3.42 -9.63
N GLY A 56 5.61 2.83 -9.43
CA GLY A 56 6.01 1.63 -10.16
C GLY A 56 5.14 0.44 -9.83
N TYR A 57 4.72 0.29 -8.57
CA TYR A 57 3.76 -0.74 -8.19
C TYR A 57 2.39 -0.54 -8.85
N ARG A 58 1.89 0.70 -8.94
CA ARG A 58 0.67 1.00 -9.72
C ARG A 58 0.81 0.59 -11.18
N LYS A 59 1.95 0.88 -11.82
CA LYS A 59 2.22 0.45 -13.19
C LYS A 59 2.25 -1.07 -13.30
N LEU A 60 2.84 -1.75 -12.32
CA LEU A 60 2.85 -3.21 -12.26
C LEU A 60 1.43 -3.79 -12.16
N MET A 61 0.59 -3.25 -11.29
CA MET A 61 -0.82 -3.66 -11.16
C MET A 61 -1.63 -3.39 -12.43
N ALA A 62 -1.37 -2.28 -13.12
CA ALA A 62 -2.05 -1.93 -14.36
C ALA A 62 -1.59 -2.82 -15.54
N GLY A 63 -0.30 -3.16 -15.59
CA GLY A 63 0.28 -3.98 -16.65
C GLY A 63 0.10 -5.49 -16.44
N SER A 64 -0.07 -5.95 -15.20
CA SER A 64 -0.36 -7.35 -14.94
C SER A 64 -1.69 -7.73 -15.57
N ASP A 65 -1.72 -8.77 -16.41
CA ASP A 65 -2.94 -9.35 -16.95
C ASP A 65 -3.88 -9.69 -15.77
N ILE A 66 -4.84 -8.82 -15.51
CA ILE A 66 -5.83 -9.03 -14.46
C ILE A 66 -6.70 -10.19 -14.92
N LYS A 67 -6.32 -11.40 -14.50
CA LYS A 67 -7.23 -12.54 -14.49
C LYS A 67 -8.48 -12.14 -13.72
N ARG A 68 -9.58 -12.86 -13.93
CA ARG A 68 -10.92 -12.65 -13.34
C ARG A 68 -10.99 -12.38 -11.81
N GLY A 69 -9.88 -12.49 -11.06
CA GLY A 69 -9.76 -12.13 -9.63
C GLY A 69 -8.74 -11.02 -9.29
N GLY A 70 -8.06 -10.38 -10.25
CA GLY A 70 -7.04 -9.36 -9.97
C GLY A 70 -7.61 -8.05 -9.41
N TYR A 71 -8.86 -7.72 -9.72
CA TYR A 71 -9.58 -6.58 -9.10
C TYR A 71 -10.05 -6.86 -7.66
N ALA A 72 -9.95 -8.12 -7.20
CA ALA A 72 -10.44 -8.56 -5.91
C ALA A 72 -9.34 -8.66 -4.84
N MET A 73 -8.14 -8.18 -5.14
CA MET A 73 -7.01 -8.18 -4.21
C MET A 73 -7.37 -7.46 -2.90
N THR A 74 -6.92 -8.07 -1.81
CA THR A 74 -7.06 -7.58 -0.43
C THR A 74 -5.89 -6.67 -0.05
N GLU A 75 -5.99 -6.02 1.12
CA GLU A 75 -4.96 -5.11 1.65
C GLU A 75 -3.60 -5.83 1.78
N TRP A 76 -3.55 -6.94 2.51
CA TRP A 76 -2.35 -7.78 2.64
C TRP A 76 -1.79 -8.25 1.30
N GLN A 77 -2.66 -8.68 0.36
CA GLN A 77 -2.21 -9.07 -0.97
C GLN A 77 -1.53 -7.92 -1.72
N HIS A 78 -2.03 -6.69 -1.59
CA HIS A 78 -1.41 -5.53 -2.23
C HIS A 78 -0.09 -5.14 -1.57
N ARG A 79 -0.08 -5.05 -0.24
CA ARG A 79 1.10 -4.75 0.57
C ARG A 79 2.24 -5.73 0.29
N ASP A 80 1.96 -7.03 0.32
CA ASP A 80 3.00 -8.05 0.21
C ASP A 80 3.50 -8.18 -1.24
N SER A 81 2.63 -7.93 -2.22
CA SER A 81 3.07 -7.85 -3.61
C SER A 81 3.99 -6.65 -3.84
N PHE A 82 3.70 -5.50 -3.21
CA PHE A 82 4.58 -4.34 -3.22
C PHE A 82 5.92 -4.66 -2.54
N HIS A 83 5.88 -5.24 -1.34
CA HIS A 83 7.07 -5.63 -0.59
C HIS A 83 7.99 -6.55 -1.41
N ILE A 84 7.46 -7.67 -1.90
CA ILE A 84 8.25 -8.69 -2.61
C ILE A 84 8.73 -8.17 -3.97
N ALA A 85 7.82 -7.60 -4.77
CA ALA A 85 8.13 -7.25 -6.16
C ALA A 85 8.96 -5.96 -6.28
N ILE A 86 8.84 -5.03 -5.33
CA ILE A 86 9.52 -3.73 -5.38
C ILE A 86 10.61 -3.65 -4.33
N LEU A 87 10.27 -3.76 -3.04
CA LEU A 87 11.25 -3.52 -1.98
C LEU A 87 12.32 -4.62 -1.99
N GLU A 88 11.96 -5.88 -1.70
CA GLU A 88 12.90 -7.01 -1.55
C GLU A 88 13.84 -7.17 -2.76
N THR A 89 13.35 -6.86 -3.96
CA THR A 89 14.14 -6.97 -5.20
C THR A 89 15.37 -6.06 -5.19
N PHE A 90 15.35 -4.94 -4.46
CA PHE A 90 16.43 -3.95 -4.39
C PHE A 90 17.00 -3.72 -2.98
N THR A 91 16.40 -4.33 -1.95
CA THR A 91 16.76 -4.13 -0.53
C THR A 91 18.21 -4.47 -0.18
N MET A 92 18.89 -5.36 -0.93
CA MET A 92 20.18 -5.97 -0.53
C MET A 92 21.37 -5.02 -0.24
N ARG A 93 21.23 -3.68 -0.27
CA ARG A 93 22.32 -2.75 0.08
C ARG A 93 21.95 -1.51 0.91
N CYS A 94 20.68 -1.16 1.11
CA CYS A 94 20.34 0.19 1.63
C CYS A 94 19.13 0.27 2.58
N MET A 95 18.39 -0.82 2.81
CA MET A 95 17.17 -0.81 3.63
C MET A 95 17.09 -2.08 4.47
N GLU A 96 16.59 -1.95 5.69
CA GLU A 96 16.09 -3.09 6.46
C GLU A 96 14.57 -2.96 6.49
N PRO A 97 13.82 -3.76 5.71
CA PRO A 97 12.39 -3.87 5.86
C PRO A 97 12.18 -4.58 7.19
N LEU A 98 11.76 -3.84 8.20
CA LEU A 98 11.18 -4.47 9.37
C LEU A 98 9.68 -4.53 9.12
N GLU A 99 9.19 -5.70 8.72
CA GLU A 99 7.80 -6.05 8.99
C GLU A 99 7.68 -6.15 10.51
N TYR A 100 7.03 -5.16 11.12
CA TYR A 100 6.77 -5.19 12.56
C TYR A 100 5.35 -5.68 12.80
N GLU A 101 5.26 -6.73 13.60
CA GLU A 101 4.02 -7.15 14.24
C GLU A 101 4.05 -6.58 15.68
N MET A 102 3.13 -5.69 16.06
CA MET A 102 3.03 -5.18 17.45
C MET A 102 1.60 -5.10 17.97
N ASP A 103 1.43 -5.62 19.18
CA ASP A 103 0.12 -5.97 19.72
C ASP A 103 -0.61 -4.86 20.53
N THR A 104 -1.78 -4.44 20.04
CA THR A 104 -3.07 -4.09 20.74
C THR A 104 -3.41 -2.65 21.12
N GLN A 105 -4.60 -2.23 20.67
CA GLN A 105 -5.36 -1.11 21.21
C GLN A 105 -6.86 -1.48 21.35
N PRO A 106 -7.65 -0.64 22.04
CA PRO A 106 -8.29 -0.93 23.32
C PRO A 106 -9.52 -1.85 23.17
N GLY A 107 -9.47 -2.96 23.90
CA GLY A 107 -10.38 -4.12 23.77
C GLY A 107 -9.67 -5.47 23.94
N GLY A 108 -8.33 -5.44 24.09
CA GLY A 108 -7.51 -6.64 24.32
C GLY A 108 -7.12 -7.38 23.05
N GLY A 109 -7.14 -6.72 21.87
CA GLY A 109 -6.77 -7.33 20.59
C GLY A 109 -5.82 -6.45 19.73
N PRO A 110 -4.82 -7.04 19.04
CA PRO A 110 -3.79 -6.33 18.28
C PRO A 110 -4.20 -5.60 17.02
N GLY A 111 -4.00 -4.28 16.99
CA GLY A 111 -4.08 -3.48 15.77
C GLY A 111 -2.69 -3.11 15.28
N LEU A 112 -2.33 -3.61 14.09
CA LEU A 112 -1.01 -3.55 13.46
C LEU A 112 -0.92 -2.36 12.48
N VAL A 113 0.26 -1.72 12.37
CA VAL A 113 0.60 -0.95 11.16
C VAL A 113 0.95 -1.93 10.04
N ASP A 114 0.55 -1.61 8.83
CA ASP A 114 0.69 -2.57 7.74
C ASP A 114 2.13 -2.82 7.32
N LEU A 115 2.96 -1.78 7.15
CA LEU A 115 4.35 -1.93 6.73
C LEU A 115 5.22 -0.78 7.23
N VAL A 116 6.41 -1.11 7.76
CA VAL A 116 7.45 -0.14 8.14
C VAL A 116 8.71 -0.35 7.30
N ILE A 117 9.29 0.74 6.81
CA ILE A 117 10.50 0.75 6.00
C ILE A 117 11.51 1.63 6.71
N THR A 118 12.66 1.06 7.08
CA THR A 118 13.70 1.80 7.78
C THR A 118 14.97 1.93 6.93
N SER A 119 15.57 3.11 7.00
CA SER A 119 16.92 3.41 6.54
C SER A 119 17.69 4.15 7.64
N PRO A 120 19.00 4.40 7.49
CA PRO A 120 19.76 5.12 8.52
C PRO A 120 19.20 6.50 8.86
N GLY A 121 18.57 7.19 7.91
CA GLY A 121 18.03 8.54 8.09
C GLY A 121 16.52 8.61 8.25
N HIS A 122 15.77 7.58 7.83
CA HIS A 122 14.31 7.67 7.69
C HIS A 122 13.59 6.45 8.26
N CYS A 123 12.42 6.70 8.84
CA CYS A 123 11.44 5.68 9.23
C CYS A 123 10.13 5.99 8.50
N VAL A 124 9.75 5.13 7.56
CA VAL A 124 8.53 5.28 6.78
C VAL A 124 7.51 4.24 7.25
N VAL A 125 6.39 4.69 7.79
CA VAL A 125 5.27 3.84 8.21
C VAL A 125 4.15 3.99 7.19
N THR A 126 3.54 2.86 6.83
CA THR A 126 2.40 2.84 5.93
C THR A 126 1.23 2.07 6.51
N GLU A 127 0.05 2.66 6.37
CA GLU A 127 -1.24 2.00 6.58
C GLU A 127 -1.86 1.73 5.21
N TRP A 128 -2.22 0.49 4.91
CA TRP A 128 -2.77 0.10 3.62
C TRP A 128 -4.28 -0.05 3.73
N LYS A 129 -4.97 0.53 2.75
CA LYS A 129 -6.39 0.35 2.55
C LYS A 129 -6.68 -0.02 1.11
N THR A 130 -7.65 -0.91 0.91
CA THR A 130 -8.10 -1.29 -0.43
C THR A 130 -9.59 -1.06 -0.60
N ILE A 131 -9.96 -0.55 -1.78
CA ILE A 131 -11.34 -0.48 -2.23
C ILE A 131 -11.42 -1.24 -3.53
N LYS A 132 -12.09 -2.40 -3.50
CA LYS A 132 -12.32 -3.22 -4.68
C LYS A 132 -13.23 -2.49 -5.65
N ILE A 133 -12.99 -2.66 -6.94
CA ILE A 133 -13.72 -1.92 -7.96
C ILE A 133 -15.22 -2.22 -7.96
N ASP A 134 -15.62 -3.43 -7.56
CA ASP A 134 -17.02 -3.84 -7.41
C ASP A 134 -17.77 -3.09 -6.30
N PHE A 135 -17.04 -2.49 -5.37
CA PHE A 135 -17.60 -1.71 -4.26
C PHE A 135 -17.68 -0.22 -4.58
N LEU A 136 -17.30 0.20 -5.79
CA LEU A 136 -17.40 1.59 -6.25
C LEU A 136 -18.64 1.77 -7.12
N ASP A 137 -19.37 2.86 -6.86
CA ASP A 137 -20.45 3.31 -7.73
C ASP A 137 -19.89 4.06 -8.94
N LEU A 138 -19.52 3.28 -9.97
CA LEU A 138 -19.02 3.76 -11.26
C LEU A 138 -20.04 3.56 -12.39
N GLY A 139 -21.27 3.13 -12.05
CA GLY A 139 -22.32 2.72 -12.98
C GLY A 139 -22.64 1.22 -12.89
N ASP A 140 -23.90 0.92 -12.60
CA ASP A 140 -24.40 -0.45 -12.34
C ASP A 140 -24.33 -1.39 -13.55
N SER A 141 -24.38 -0.84 -14.77
CA SER A 141 -24.37 -1.62 -16.01
C SER A 141 -22.98 -1.84 -16.62
N LEU A 142 -21.93 -1.23 -16.05
CA LEU A 142 -20.58 -1.34 -16.58
C LEU A 142 -19.94 -2.68 -16.20
N SER A 143 -19.25 -3.29 -17.16
CA SER A 143 -18.32 -4.38 -16.91
C SER A 143 -17.14 -3.91 -16.03
N LEU A 144 -16.42 -4.86 -15.43
CA LEU A 144 -15.23 -4.56 -14.61
C LEU A 144 -14.18 -3.74 -15.35
N ASP A 145 -13.94 -4.05 -16.63
CA ASP A 145 -12.94 -3.36 -17.43
C ASP A 145 -13.39 -1.94 -17.80
N GLU A 146 -14.67 -1.73 -18.09
CA GLU A 146 -15.23 -0.39 -18.30
C GLU A 146 -15.18 0.46 -17.02
N LYS A 147 -15.49 -0.13 -15.86
CA LYS A 147 -15.31 0.55 -14.57
C LYS A 147 -13.85 0.92 -14.33
N ALA A 148 -12.92 0.01 -14.68
CA ALA A 148 -11.50 0.23 -14.49
C ALA A 148 -10.97 1.36 -15.38
N GLU A 149 -11.48 1.44 -16.61
CA GLU A 149 -11.20 2.51 -17.55
C GLU A 149 -11.85 3.85 -17.17
N ALA A 150 -13.06 3.82 -16.59
CA ALA A 150 -13.68 5.01 -16.03
C ALA A 150 -12.86 5.54 -14.84
N LEU A 151 -12.46 4.65 -13.93
CA LEU A 151 -11.63 4.99 -12.77
C LEU A 151 -10.26 5.52 -13.16
N SER A 152 -9.64 4.99 -14.23
CA SER A 152 -8.32 5.44 -14.70
C SER A 152 -8.29 6.91 -15.09
N LYS A 153 -9.42 7.45 -15.56
CA LYS A 153 -9.60 8.85 -16.00
C LYS A 153 -9.85 9.84 -14.86
N LEU A 154 -10.22 9.37 -13.67
CA LEU A 154 -10.53 10.26 -12.56
C LEU A 154 -9.26 10.86 -11.94
N GLY A 155 -9.31 12.16 -11.65
CA GLY A 155 -8.34 12.85 -10.80
C GLY A 155 -8.61 12.58 -9.31
N ILE A 156 -7.74 13.09 -8.43
CA ILE A 156 -7.81 12.86 -6.97
C ILE A 156 -9.19 13.21 -6.42
N SER A 157 -9.68 14.43 -6.67
CA SER A 157 -11.00 14.87 -6.20
C SER A 157 -12.12 13.96 -6.71
N GLY A 158 -12.05 13.55 -7.98
CA GLY A 158 -13.04 12.64 -8.57
C GLY A 158 -13.04 11.27 -7.87
N VAL A 159 -11.87 10.74 -7.52
CA VAL A 159 -11.76 9.48 -6.76
C VAL A 159 -12.33 9.66 -5.35
N LEU A 160 -11.97 10.72 -4.64
CA LEU A 160 -12.41 10.95 -3.26
C LEU A 160 -13.93 11.13 -3.13
N GLU A 161 -14.58 11.71 -4.14
CA GLU A 161 -16.04 11.88 -4.21
C GLU A 161 -16.80 10.63 -4.71
N LEU A 162 -16.10 9.55 -5.10
CA LEU A 162 -16.77 8.30 -5.45
C LEU A 162 -17.52 7.74 -4.25
N LYS A 163 -18.76 7.31 -4.49
CA LYS A 163 -19.57 6.64 -3.50
C LYS A 163 -19.30 5.15 -3.48
N PHE A 164 -19.49 4.54 -2.31
CA PHE A 164 -19.55 3.09 -2.21
C PHE A 164 -20.85 2.59 -2.84
N HIS A 165 -20.75 1.53 -3.63
CA HIS A 165 -21.90 0.88 -4.24
C HIS A 165 -22.85 0.36 -3.14
N LYS A 166 -24.15 0.32 -3.43
CA LYS A 166 -25.20 -0.10 -2.48
C LYS A 166 -24.98 -1.47 -1.83
N TRP A 167 -24.20 -2.34 -2.47
CA TRP A 167 -23.90 -3.69 -1.97
C TRP A 167 -22.72 -3.75 -1.00
N GLU A 168 -21.93 -2.68 -0.92
CA GLU A 168 -20.90 -2.55 0.10
C GLU A 168 -21.57 -2.40 1.47
N LYS A 169 -21.24 -3.32 2.38
CA LYS A 169 -21.92 -3.46 3.66
C LYS A 169 -21.29 -2.58 4.74
N TYR A 170 -19.98 -2.43 4.70
CA TYR A 170 -19.18 -1.88 5.80
C TYR A 170 -18.79 -0.43 5.56
N LYS A 171 -18.56 -0.03 4.30
CA LYS A 171 -18.16 1.33 3.94
C LYS A 171 -19.35 2.10 3.37
N LYS A 172 -19.57 3.34 3.82
CA LYS A 172 -20.73 4.17 3.44
C LYS A 172 -20.29 5.59 3.10
N GLY A 173 -21.12 6.30 2.33
CA GLY A 173 -20.82 7.66 1.87
C GLY A 173 -19.83 7.66 0.72
N THR A 174 -19.02 8.71 0.65
CA THR A 174 -17.90 8.83 -0.28
C THR A 174 -16.64 8.17 0.27
N ILE A 175 -15.63 7.95 -0.58
CA ILE A 175 -14.30 7.52 -0.14
C ILE A 175 -13.73 8.49 0.90
N ARG A 176 -13.88 9.80 0.69
CA ARG A 176 -13.47 10.84 1.64
C ARG A 176 -14.15 10.66 3.00
N ASP A 177 -15.48 10.54 3.02
CA ASP A 177 -16.25 10.37 4.27
C ASP A 177 -15.75 9.18 5.08
N TRP A 178 -15.48 8.07 4.39
CA TRP A 178 -15.00 6.84 5.02
C TRP A 178 -13.60 7.01 5.61
N ILE A 179 -12.68 7.68 4.91
CA ILE A 179 -11.33 7.94 5.42
C ILE A 179 -11.39 8.83 6.67
N GLU A 180 -12.14 9.93 6.60
CA GLU A 180 -12.23 10.91 7.68
C GLU A 180 -12.87 10.33 8.94
N LYS A 181 -13.87 9.43 8.79
CA LYS A 181 -14.60 8.84 9.91
C LYS A 181 -13.91 7.61 10.51
N ASP A 182 -13.47 6.68 9.66
CA ASP A 182 -13.08 5.34 10.11
C ASP A 182 -11.57 5.14 10.08
N VAL A 183 -10.89 5.61 9.04
CA VAL A 183 -9.46 5.35 8.84
C VAL A 183 -8.58 6.31 9.65
N THR A 184 -9.00 7.58 9.76
CA THR A 184 -8.19 8.64 10.38
C THR A 184 -7.89 8.33 11.84
N ALA A 185 -8.90 7.93 12.62
CA ALA A 185 -8.71 7.63 14.04
C ALA A 185 -7.78 6.44 14.28
N GLN A 186 -7.93 5.39 13.46
CA GLN A 186 -7.06 4.22 13.50
C GLN A 186 -5.62 4.58 13.15
N PHE A 187 -5.40 5.27 12.03
CA PHE A 187 -4.05 5.58 11.59
C PHE A 187 -3.34 6.56 12.54
N LYS A 188 -4.08 7.55 13.06
CA LYS A 188 -3.60 8.47 14.09
C LYS A 188 -3.14 7.73 15.35
N SER A 189 -3.86 6.69 15.78
CA SER A 189 -3.49 5.96 16.99
C SER A 189 -2.18 5.19 16.84
N TYR A 190 -1.87 4.73 15.64
CA TYR A 190 -0.57 4.13 15.31
C TYR A 190 0.55 5.15 15.22
N VAL A 191 0.33 6.27 14.53
CA VAL A 191 1.31 7.36 14.42
C VAL A 191 1.71 7.87 15.79
N LEU A 192 0.78 7.93 16.74
CA LEU A 192 1.02 8.41 18.10
C LEU A 192 1.48 7.30 19.07
N SER A 193 1.61 6.05 18.62
CA SER A 193 1.96 4.94 19.49
C SER A 193 3.44 5.04 19.96
N PRO A 194 3.73 4.76 21.24
CA PRO A 194 5.11 4.78 21.75
C PRO A 194 6.05 3.86 20.97
N GLU A 195 5.55 2.71 20.52
CA GLU A 195 6.31 1.70 19.79
C GLU A 195 6.79 2.22 18.43
N ILE A 196 5.89 2.86 17.67
CA ILE A 196 6.24 3.48 16.38
C ILE A 196 7.23 4.64 16.58
N ARG A 197 7.09 5.39 17.67
CA ARG A 197 8.00 6.48 18.02
C ARG A 197 9.38 6.01 18.42
N GLU A 198 9.45 4.93 19.19
CA GLU A 198 10.72 4.29 19.55
C GLU A 198 11.43 3.73 18.32
N LEU A 199 10.67 3.11 17.40
CA LEU A 199 11.19 2.57 16.16
C LEU A 199 11.77 3.67 15.24
N ALA A 200 11.09 4.82 15.16
CA ALA A 200 11.62 5.98 14.46
C ALA A 200 12.94 6.45 15.09
N GLY A 201 13.00 6.52 16.42
CA GLY A 201 14.20 6.94 17.16
C GLY A 201 14.61 8.35 16.77
N SER A 202 15.85 8.51 16.29
CA SER A 202 16.36 9.80 15.78
C SER A 202 16.20 9.99 14.27
N ARG A 203 15.49 9.09 13.59
CA ARG A 203 15.26 9.16 12.14
C ARG A 203 14.14 10.15 11.83
N GLU A 204 14.17 10.73 10.64
CA GLU A 204 13.04 11.48 10.14
C GLU A 204 11.84 10.55 9.94
N PHE A 205 10.70 10.92 10.51
CA PHE A 205 9.50 10.09 10.54
C PHE A 205 8.52 10.48 9.45
N HIS A 206 8.07 9.50 8.68
CA HIS A 206 7.17 9.67 7.54
C HIS A 206 6.00 8.70 7.67
N ALA A 207 4.77 9.19 7.81
CA ALA A 207 3.58 8.34 7.95
C ALA A 207 2.63 8.52 6.77
N HIS A 208 2.34 7.43 6.05
CA HIS A 208 1.49 7.46 4.85
C HIS A 208 0.31 6.49 4.92
N LEU A 209 -0.90 6.99 4.63
CA LEU A 209 -2.01 6.16 4.20
C LEU A 209 -1.84 5.81 2.72
N VAL A 210 -1.74 4.54 2.39
CA VAL A 210 -1.68 4.00 1.03
C VAL A 210 -3.04 3.41 0.66
N LEU A 211 -3.82 4.14 -0.11
CA LEU A 211 -5.14 3.73 -0.55
C LEU A 211 -5.12 3.20 -1.98
N VAL A 212 -5.24 1.89 -2.14
CA VAL A 212 -5.41 1.24 -3.44
C VAL A 212 -6.89 1.25 -3.83
N VAL A 213 -7.22 1.92 -4.94
CA VAL A 213 -8.58 2.03 -5.44
C VAL A 213 -8.71 1.26 -6.76
N GLY A 214 -9.56 0.25 -6.75
CA GLY A 214 -9.92 -0.60 -7.89
C GLY A 214 -8.75 -1.27 -8.59
N SER A 215 -7.61 -1.47 -7.89
CA SER A 215 -6.34 -1.95 -8.47
C SER A 215 -5.90 -1.12 -9.71
N ARG A 216 -6.21 0.18 -9.69
CA ARG A 216 -5.93 1.13 -10.79
C ARG A 216 -5.27 2.41 -10.32
N LYS A 217 -5.67 2.90 -9.15
CA LYS A 217 -5.14 4.13 -8.54
C LYS A 217 -4.53 3.78 -7.19
N ILE A 218 -3.45 4.48 -6.85
CA ILE A 218 -2.92 4.52 -5.49
C ILE A 218 -2.94 5.99 -5.08
N LEU A 219 -3.75 6.30 -4.08
CA LEU A 219 -3.72 7.59 -3.41
C LEU A 219 -2.83 7.44 -2.19
N VAL A 220 -1.92 8.40 -2.00
CA VAL A 220 -1.02 8.43 -0.85
C VAL A 220 -1.31 9.70 -0.06
N TRP A 221 -1.61 9.57 1.22
CA TRP A 221 -1.88 10.70 2.10
C TRP A 221 -0.94 10.70 3.29
N GLU A 222 -0.16 11.75 3.42
CA GLU A 222 0.79 11.92 4.51
C GLU A 222 0.10 12.45 5.76
N MET A 223 0.49 11.90 6.91
CA MET A 223 0.09 12.33 8.24
C MET A 223 1.34 12.79 8.99
N ASP A 224 1.23 13.93 9.66
CA ASP A 224 2.34 14.49 10.43
C ASP A 224 2.56 13.73 11.75
N GLU A 225 3.63 14.10 12.45
CA GLU A 225 3.96 13.56 13.77
C GLU A 225 2.92 13.85 14.87
N LYS A 226 1.89 14.65 14.62
CA LYS A 226 0.79 14.89 15.57
C LYS A 226 -0.45 14.09 15.20
N GLY A 227 -0.37 13.31 14.13
CA GLY A 227 -1.48 12.52 13.62
C GLY A 227 -2.49 13.37 12.85
N ASP A 228 -2.06 14.47 12.25
CA ASP A 228 -2.90 15.36 11.44
C ASP A 228 -2.52 15.23 9.96
N TRP A 229 -3.52 15.23 9.08
CA TRP A 229 -3.31 15.10 7.64
C TRP A 229 -2.56 16.30 7.06
N ILE A 230 -1.51 16.03 6.28
CA ILE A 230 -0.76 17.05 5.56
C ILE A 230 -1.38 17.22 4.16
N GLY A 231 -1.93 18.41 3.89
CA GLY A 231 -2.44 18.77 2.57
C GLY A 231 -3.53 17.83 2.04
N GLN A 232 -3.56 17.66 0.71
CA GLN A 232 -4.42 16.69 0.03
C GLN A 232 -3.62 15.44 -0.35
N PRO A 233 -4.26 14.26 -0.48
CA PRO A 233 -3.57 13.09 -0.97
C PRO A 233 -3.05 13.30 -2.39
N VAL A 234 -1.94 12.64 -2.71
CA VAL A 234 -1.31 12.64 -4.03
C VAL A 234 -1.56 11.31 -4.74
N LEU A 235 -1.40 11.30 -6.07
CA LEU A 235 -1.37 10.05 -6.84
C LEU A 235 0.08 9.58 -6.97
N ALA A 236 0.32 8.33 -6.62
CA ALA A 236 1.49 7.60 -7.09
C ALA A 236 1.29 7.18 -8.56
#